data_AF-A0A7C6X8C3-F1
#
_entry.id   AF-A0A7C6X8C3-F1
#
_cell.length_a   1.000
_cell.length_b   1.000
_cell.length_c   1.000
_cell.angle_alpha   90.00
_cell.angle_beta   90.00
_cell.angle_gamma   90.00
#
_symmetry.space_group_name_H-M   'P 1'
#
loop_
_entity.id
_entity.type
_entity.pdbx_description
1 polymer ?
#
loop_
_entity_poly.entity_id
_entity_poly.type
_entity_poly.pdbx_seq_one_letter_code
_entity_poly.pdbx_strand_id
1 'polypeptide(L)'
;MRSFKRLLVLIIALALAAGVVFFTLENRTPSQLVFFDWHTPELPIALFILSAFVLGLIIAPLISWWPHQRLRMRYNKQVKQLKACEQEVKALHSAAVLKSAPALPNAELEKAS
;
A
#
# COMPACT_ATOMS: atom_id res chain seq x y z
N MET A 1 -6.26 20.10 0.50
CA MET A 1 -5.61 19.02 -0.29
C MET A 1 -6.49 17.80 -0.56
N ARG A 2 -7.29 17.28 0.39
CA ARG A 2 -8.15 16.10 0.15
C ARG A 2 -9.29 16.34 -0.86
N SER A 3 -9.91 17.52 -0.83
CA SER A 3 -10.95 17.93 -1.78
C SER A 3 -10.41 18.13 -3.19
N PHE A 4 -9.25 18.79 -3.34
CA PHE A 4 -8.59 18.97 -4.63
C PHE A 4 -8.20 17.63 -5.28
N LYS A 5 -7.67 16.68 -4.49
CA LYS A 5 -7.41 15.31 -4.98
C LYS A 5 -8.69 14.61 -5.46
N ARG A 6 -9.81 14.76 -4.73
CA ARG A 6 -11.11 14.20 -5.14
C ARG A 6 -11.64 14.85 -6.42
N LEU A 7 -11.53 16.17 -6.54
CA LEU A 7 -11.92 16.90 -7.74
C LEU A 7 -11.09 16.46 -8.94
N LEU A 8 -9.77 16.34 -8.79
CA LEU A 8 -8.89 15.86 -9.85
C LEU A 8 -9.26 14.43 -10.29
N VAL A 9 -9.52 13.54 -9.34
CA VAL A 9 -9.98 12.17 -9.64
C VAL A 9 -11.32 12.18 -10.37
N LEU A 10 -12.26 13.04 -9.96
CA LEU A 10 -13.54 13.18 -10.63
C LEU A 10 -13.37 13.64 -12.09
N ILE A 11 -12.53 14.67 -12.32
CA ILE A 11 -12.25 15.18 -13.66
C ILE A 11 -11.62 14.11 -14.54
N ILE A 12 -10.62 13.38 -14.02
CA ILE A 12 -9.97 12.28 -14.75
C ILE A 12 -10.98 11.17 -15.06
N ALA A 13 -11.81 10.78 -14.09
CA ALA A 13 -12.84 9.77 -14.30
C ALA A 13 -13.86 10.20 -15.35
N LEU A 14 -14.26 11.47 -15.36
CA LEU A 14 -15.22 12.03 -16.32
C LEU A 14 -14.61 12.13 -17.72
N ALA A 15 -13.33 12.54 -17.82
CA ALA A 15 -12.58 12.53 -19.08
C ALA A 15 -12.42 11.11 -19.64
N LEU A 16 -12.11 10.13 -18.78
CA LEU A 16 -12.05 8.72 -19.17
C LEU A 16 -13.41 8.21 -19.65
N ALA A 17 -14.49 8.50 -18.91
CA ALA A 17 -15.85 8.11 -19.31
C ALA A 17 -16.23 8.72 -20.67
N ALA A 18 -15.96 10.00 -20.88
CA ALA A 18 -16.17 10.66 -22.16
C ALA A 18 -15.34 10.01 -23.28
N GLY A 19 -14.07 9.72 -23.00
CA GLY A 19 -13.17 9.01 -23.93
C GLY A 19 -13.70 7.63 -24.32
N VAL A 20 -14.20 6.85 -23.35
CA VAL A 20 -14.81 5.54 -23.60
C VAL A 20 -16.04 5.67 -24.50
N VAL A 21 -16.95 6.62 -24.19
CA VAL A 21 -18.14 6.86 -25.01
C VAL A 21 -17.75 7.23 -26.43
N PHE A 22 -16.86 8.21 -26.60
CA PHE A 22 -16.40 8.66 -27.91
C PHE A 22 -15.72 7.53 -28.69
N PHE A 23 -14.85 6.78 -28.03
CA PHE A 23 -14.18 5.63 -28.61
C PHE A 23 -15.16 4.56 -29.08
N THR A 24 -16.17 4.22 -28.27
CA THR A 24 -17.20 3.23 -28.65
C THR A 24 -18.10 3.70 -29.78
N LEU A 25 -18.33 5.01 -29.88
CA LEU A 25 -19.17 5.61 -30.90
C LEU A 25 -18.47 5.63 -32.26
N GLU A 26 -17.19 6.00 -32.25
CA GLU A 26 -16.38 6.09 -33.46
C GLU A 26 -15.99 4.71 -34.00
N ASN A 27 -15.76 3.74 -33.11
CA ASN A 27 -15.26 2.41 -33.47
C ASN A 27 -16.38 1.35 -33.45
N ARG A 28 -17.51 1.65 -34.11
CA ARG A 28 -18.67 0.74 -34.27
C ARG A 28 -18.51 -0.31 -35.36
N THR A 29 -17.40 -0.30 -36.08
CA THR A 29 -17.12 -1.24 -37.17
C THR A 29 -17.12 -2.68 -36.65
N PRO A 30 -17.95 -3.58 -37.20
CA PRO A 30 -17.92 -4.98 -36.85
C PRO A 30 -16.57 -5.58 -37.23
N SER A 31 -15.95 -6.32 -36.32
CA SER A 31 -14.63 -6.90 -36.52
C SER A 31 -14.59 -8.29 -35.90
N GLN A 32 -13.90 -9.20 -36.58
CA GLN A 32 -13.61 -10.54 -36.10
C GLN A 32 -12.12 -10.62 -35.75
N LEU A 33 -11.80 -11.16 -34.57
CA LEU A 33 -10.44 -11.47 -34.18
C LEU A 33 -10.19 -12.95 -34.43
N VAL A 34 -9.00 -13.26 -34.93
CA VAL A 34 -8.53 -14.63 -35.16
C VAL A 34 -7.35 -14.91 -34.25
N PHE A 35 -7.47 -15.97 -33.46
CA PHE A 35 -6.45 -16.42 -32.51
C PHE A 35 -6.12 -17.88 -32.78
N PHE A 36 -5.00 -18.17 -33.45
CA PHE A 36 -4.59 -19.55 -33.74
C PHE A 36 -5.73 -20.37 -34.37
N ASP A 37 -6.31 -19.86 -35.48
CA ASP A 37 -7.52 -20.37 -36.16
C ASP A 37 -8.83 -20.37 -35.35
N TRP A 38 -8.84 -19.83 -34.14
CA TRP A 38 -10.07 -19.58 -33.42
C TRP A 38 -10.64 -18.20 -33.72
N HIS A 39 -11.85 -18.18 -34.28
CA HIS A 39 -12.55 -16.96 -34.64
C HIS A 39 -13.50 -16.50 -33.52
N THR A 40 -13.45 -15.21 -33.18
CA THR A 40 -14.44 -14.61 -32.29
C THR A 40 -15.74 -14.29 -33.03
N PRO A 41 -16.87 -14.10 -32.31
CA PRO A 41 -18.06 -13.48 -32.89
C PRO A 41 -17.73 -12.09 -33.44
N GLU A 42 -18.47 -11.65 -34.48
CA GLU A 42 -18.35 -10.29 -34.98
C GLU A 42 -18.92 -9.31 -33.97
N LEU A 43 -18.04 -8.49 -33.40
CA LEU A 43 -18.40 -7.45 -32.45
C LEU A 43 -17.68 -6.16 -32.83
N PRO A 44 -18.19 -4.98 -32.46
CA PRO A 44 -17.46 -3.74 -32.59
C PRO A 44 -16.06 -3.83 -31.97
N ILE A 45 -15.03 -3.39 -32.71
CA ILE A 45 -13.63 -3.42 -32.25
C ILE A 45 -13.44 -2.73 -30.88
N ALA A 46 -14.25 -1.72 -30.60
CA ALA A 46 -14.28 -1.04 -29.31
C ALA A 46 -14.50 -1.99 -28.12
N LEU A 47 -15.36 -2.99 -28.25
CA LEU A 47 -15.67 -3.94 -27.17
C LEU A 47 -14.47 -4.82 -26.84
N PHE A 48 -13.73 -5.27 -27.85
CA PHE A 48 -12.52 -6.07 -27.63
C PHE A 48 -11.47 -5.25 -26.87
N ILE A 49 -11.22 -4.02 -27.31
CA ILE A 49 -10.22 -3.13 -26.69
C ILE A 49 -10.62 -2.75 -25.25
N LEU A 50 -11.90 -2.45 -25.01
CA LEU A 50 -12.40 -2.17 -23.66
C LEU A 50 -12.31 -3.39 -22.75
N SER A 51 -12.63 -4.58 -23.26
CA SER A 51 -12.52 -5.81 -22.47
C SER A 51 -11.06 -6.08 -22.08
N ALA A 52 -10.11 -5.94 -23.01
CA ALA A 52 -8.68 -6.05 -22.73
C ALA A 52 -8.20 -5.00 -21.73
N PHE A 53 -8.69 -3.76 -21.82
CA PHE A 53 -8.38 -2.71 -20.86
C PHE A 53 -8.86 -3.05 -19.44
N VAL A 54 -10.11 -3.50 -19.30
CA VAL A 54 -10.67 -3.93 -18.00
C VAL A 54 -9.91 -5.12 -17.44
N LEU A 55 -9.60 -6.12 -18.28
CA LEU A 55 -8.77 -7.26 -17.87
C LEU A 55 -7.39 -6.81 -17.40
N GLY A 56 -6.74 -5.89 -18.11
CA GLY A 56 -5.47 -5.29 -17.69
C GLY A 56 -5.56 -4.59 -16.34
N LEU A 57 -6.64 -3.85 -16.08
CA LEU A 57 -6.90 -3.21 -14.79
C LEU A 57 -7.14 -4.19 -13.64
N ILE A 58 -7.65 -5.39 -13.93
CA ILE A 58 -7.81 -6.46 -12.93
C ILE A 58 -6.49 -7.19 -12.71
N ILE A 59 -5.77 -7.50 -13.78
CA ILE A 59 -4.51 -8.26 -13.74
C ILE A 59 -3.40 -7.44 -13.06
N ALA A 60 -3.32 -6.13 -13.30
CA ALA A 60 -2.30 -5.26 -12.71
C ALA A 60 -2.24 -5.29 -11.17
N PRO A 61 -3.35 -5.08 -10.41
CA PRO A 61 -3.33 -5.21 -8.96
C PRO A 61 -3.12 -6.64 -8.50
N LEU A 62 -3.59 -7.66 -9.23
CA LEU A 62 -3.32 -9.06 -8.91
C LEU A 62 -1.81 -9.35 -8.91
N ILE A 63 -1.08 -8.88 -9.93
CA ILE A 63 0.37 -9.03 -10.03
C ILE A 63 1.08 -8.20 -8.95
N SER A 64 0.61 -6.98 -8.68
CA SER A 64 1.22 -6.07 -7.69
C SER A 64 0.99 -6.49 -6.24
N TRP A 65 -0.13 -7.17 -5.95
CA TRP A 65 -0.50 -7.59 -4.59
C TRP A 65 0.53 -8.54 -3.97
N TRP A 66 1.05 -9.49 -4.76
CA TRP A 66 1.99 -10.51 -4.30
C TRP A 66 3.31 -9.93 -3.72
N PRO A 67 4.07 -9.09 -4.44
CA PRO A 67 5.29 -8.48 -3.90
C PRO A 67 4.97 -7.50 -2.76
N HIS A 68 3.90 -6.71 -2.87
CA HIS A 68 3.50 -5.79 -1.80
C HIS A 68 3.24 -6.52 -0.49
N GLN A 69 2.54 -7.65 -0.52
CA GLN A 69 2.26 -8.44 0.67
C GLN A 69 3.53 -9.02 1.29
N ARG A 70 4.49 -9.48 0.48
CA ARG A 70 5.81 -9.93 0.97
C ARG A 70 6.59 -8.81 1.64
N LEU A 71 6.61 -7.62 1.06
CA LEU A 71 7.26 -6.44 1.65
C LEU A 71 6.60 -6.03 2.96
N ARG A 72 5.26 -6.08 3.02
CA ARG A 72 4.49 -5.78 4.23
C ARG A 72 4.84 -6.70 5.40
N MET A 73 5.02 -8.00 5.13
CA MET A 73 5.46 -8.94 6.16
C MET A 73 6.86 -8.64 6.68
N ARG A 74 7.81 -8.28 5.79
CA ARG A 74 9.17 -7.90 6.19
C ARG A 74 9.19 -6.62 7.01
N TYR A 75 8.42 -5.62 6.58
CA TYR A 75 8.23 -4.37 7.32
C TYR A 75 7.71 -4.63 8.73
N ASN A 76 6.66 -5.44 8.88
CA ASN A 76 6.10 -5.76 10.18
C ASN A 76 7.08 -6.53 11.09
N LYS A 77 7.96 -7.38 10.52
CA LYS A 77 9.02 -8.04 11.28
C LYS A 77 10.07 -7.03 11.78
N GLN A 78 10.52 -6.11 10.92
CA GLN A 78 11.47 -5.07 11.29
C GLN A 78 10.90 -4.14 12.37
N VAL A 79 9.62 -3.78 12.28
CA VAL A 79 8.94 -2.96 13.30
C VAL A 79 8.90 -3.66 14.66
N LYS A 80 8.72 -4.99 14.69
CA LYS A 80 8.78 -5.76 15.95
C LYS A 80 10.18 -5.76 16.55
N GLN A 81 11.21 -5.93 15.73
CA GLN A 81 12.61 -5.92 16.18
C GLN A 81 13.01 -4.55 16.73
N LEU A 82 12.60 -3.47 16.06
CA LEU A 82 12.86 -2.10 16.50
C LEU A 82 12.29 -1.86 17.91
N LYS A 83 11.03 -2.29 18.14
CA LYS A 83 10.37 -2.15 19.44
C LYS A 83 11.06 -2.97 20.54
N ALA A 84 11.53 -4.18 20.23
CA ALA A 84 12.25 -5.01 21.19
C ALA A 84 13.58 -4.35 21.62
N CYS A 85 14.35 -3.83 20.66
CA CYS A 85 15.59 -3.09 20.94
C CYS A 85 15.32 -1.81 21.75
N GLU A 86 14.28 -1.05 21.42
CA GLU A 86 13.90 0.15 22.17
C GLU A 86 13.53 -0.18 23.63
N GLN A 87 12.92 -1.34 23.87
CA GLN A 87 12.62 -1.82 25.23
C GLN A 87 13.89 -2.20 26.00
N GLU A 88 14.83 -2.90 25.36
CA GLU A 88 16.12 -3.24 25.97
C GLU A 88 16.90 -1.99 26.38
N VAL A 89 16.97 -0.99 25.50
CA VAL A 89 17.64 0.29 25.81
C VAL A 89 16.98 0.98 27.01
N LYS A 90 15.64 1.00 27.08
CA LYS A 90 14.92 1.59 28.22
C LYS A 90 15.15 0.81 29.53
N ALA A 91 15.20 -0.51 29.47
CA ALA A 91 15.45 -1.37 30.63
C ALA A 91 16.89 -1.22 31.16
N LEU A 92 17.87 -1.13 30.26
CA LEU A 92 19.27 -0.86 30.64
C LEU A 92 19.41 0.54 31.25
N HIS A 93 18.74 1.54 30.68
CA HIS A 93 18.75 2.90 31.22
C HIS A 93 18.08 2.98 32.61
N SER A 94 16.94 2.31 32.83
CA SER A 94 16.30 2.28 34.15
C SER A 94 17.14 1.53 35.19
N ALA A 95 17.77 0.41 34.82
CA ALA A 95 18.70 -0.32 35.68
C ALA A 95 19.96 0.49 36.02
N ALA A 96 20.50 1.25 35.06
CA ALA A 96 21.61 2.16 35.28
C ALA A 96 21.23 3.29 36.25
N VAL A 97 20.04 3.88 36.09
CA VAL A 97 19.51 4.92 37.00
C VAL A 97 19.31 4.38 38.42
N LEU A 98 18.76 3.18 38.57
CA LEU A 98 18.60 2.49 39.87
C LEU A 98 19.95 2.21 40.54
N LYS A 99 20.96 1.82 39.76
CA LYS A 99 22.32 1.56 40.26
C LYS A 99 23.08 2.84 40.63
N SER A 100 22.75 3.98 40.01
CA SER A 100 23.30 5.29 40.34
C SER A 100 22.51 6.06 41.42
N ALA A 101 21.42 5.51 41.95
CA ALA A 101 20.72 6.12 43.07
C ALA A 101 21.69 6.25 44.26
N PRO A 102 21.90 7.45 44.82
CA PRO A 102 22.85 7.63 45.90
C PRO A 102 22.40 6.75 47.06
N ALA A 103 23.30 5.87 47.52
CA ALA A 103 23.12 5.20 48.80
C ALA A 103 22.80 6.31 49.82
N LEU A 104 21.57 6.26 50.37
CA LEU A 104 21.14 7.17 51.42
C LEU A 104 22.25 7.24 52.47
N PRO A 105 22.78 8.44 52.79
CA PRO A 105 23.77 8.57 53.84
C PRO A 105 23.15 8.11 55.16
N ASN A 106 23.54 6.92 55.63
CA ASN A 106 23.30 6.45 57.00
C ASN A 106 24.17 7.27 57.98
N ALA A 107 23.99 8.59 57.99
CA ALA A 107 24.79 9.53 58.77
C ALA A 107 23.97 10.26 59.86
N GLU A 108 22.81 9.73 60.25
CA GLU A 108 21.97 10.30 61.31
C GLU A 108 21.89 9.47 62.61
N LEU A 109 22.62 8.36 62.77
CA LEU A 109 22.49 7.51 63.98
C LEU A 109 23.76 7.32 64.83
N GLU A 110 24.85 8.08 64.62
CA GLU A 110 26.08 7.92 65.42
C GLU A 110 26.65 9.24 65.97
N LYS A 111 25.79 10.18 66.37
CA LYS A 111 26.19 11.38 67.14
C LYS A 111 25.32 11.65 68.38
N ALA A 112 24.74 10.60 68.94
CA ALA A 112 24.02 10.65 70.21
C ALA A 112 24.36 9.41 71.05
N SER A 113 25.59 9.32 71.53
CA SER A 113 26.01 8.44 72.63
C SER A 113 27.31 8.96 73.23
#